data_AF-A0A356QGB8-F1
#
_entry.id   AF-A0A356QGB8-F1
#
_cell.length_a   1.000
_cell.length_b   1.000
_cell.length_c   1.000
_cell.angle_alpha   90.00
_cell.angle_beta   90.00
_cell.angle_gamma   90.00
#
_symmetry.space_group_name_H-M   'P 1'
#
loop_
_entity.id
_entity.type
_entity.pdbx_description
1 polymer ?
#
loop_
_entity_poly.entity_id
_entity_poly.type
_entity_poly.pdbx_seq_one_letter_code
_entity_poly.pdbx_strand_id
1 'polypeptide(L)'
;MTDNTINPALRESATFGRDVIAEIQRAAETGIYDIRGWGAKRKVPNFDDLLFLGASMSRYPLEGYREKCDTEVVLGTRYAKKPMVIDTP
;
A
#
# COMPACT_ATOMS: atom_id res chain seq x y z
N MET A 1 12.48 -7.03 39.41
CA MET A 1 11.15 -7.65 39.21
C MET A 1 10.41 -6.81 38.18
N THR A 2 10.63 -7.08 36.89
CA THR A 2 9.76 -6.60 35.83
C THR A 2 8.91 -7.78 35.44
N ASP A 3 7.65 -7.73 35.85
CA ASP A 3 6.65 -8.74 35.56
C ASP A 3 6.32 -8.70 34.07
N ASN A 4 7.08 -9.45 33.27
CA ASN A 4 6.79 -9.67 31.87
C ASN A 4 5.73 -10.78 31.79
N THR A 5 4.52 -10.47 32.29
CA THR A 5 3.33 -11.27 32.07
C THR A 5 3.03 -11.26 30.59
N ILE A 6 3.61 -12.22 29.85
CA ILE A 6 3.20 -12.52 28.49
C ILE A 6 1.72 -12.92 28.59
N ASN A 7 0.83 -11.97 28.28
CA ASN A 7 -0.59 -12.22 28.15
C ASN A 7 -0.78 -13.21 26.97
N PRO A 8 -1.16 -14.47 27.22
CA PRO A 8 -1.13 -15.52 26.21
C PRO A 8 -2.19 -15.35 25.10
N ALA A 9 -2.96 -14.25 25.12
CA ALA A 9 -4.08 -14.00 24.21
C ALA A 9 -3.77 -13.10 22.98
N LEU A 10 -2.56 -12.53 22.84
CA LEU A 10 -2.25 -11.62 21.72
C LEU A 10 -1.28 -12.23 20.70
N ARG A 11 -1.82 -13.07 19.79
CA ARG A 11 -1.11 -13.55 18.61
C ARG A 11 -1.00 -12.42 17.57
N GLU A 12 0.20 -12.15 17.07
CA GLU A 12 0.43 -11.10 16.08
C GLU A 12 -0.22 -11.42 14.71
N SER A 13 -0.59 -10.36 13.99
CA SER A 13 -1.07 -10.48 12.61
C SER A 13 0.01 -11.08 11.72
N ALA A 14 -0.38 -11.99 10.84
CA ALA A 14 0.52 -12.58 9.86
C ALA A 14 1.06 -11.54 8.87
N THR A 15 0.28 -10.48 8.60
CA THR A 15 0.54 -9.43 7.61
C THR A 15 1.00 -8.13 8.25
N PHE A 16 0.47 -7.79 9.43
CA PHE A 16 0.77 -6.55 10.14
C PHE A 16 1.47 -6.85 11.47
N GLY A 17 2.67 -7.42 11.39
CA GLY A 17 3.56 -7.59 12.54
C GLY A 17 3.97 -6.23 13.10
N ARG A 18 4.57 -6.22 14.31
CA ARG A 18 5.01 -4.97 14.95
C ARG A 18 6.03 -4.20 14.11
N ASP A 19 6.87 -4.91 13.38
CA ASP A 19 7.83 -4.38 12.42
C ASP A 19 7.13 -3.65 11.25
N VAL A 20 6.06 -4.23 10.72
CA VAL A 20 5.26 -3.62 9.65
C VAL A 20 4.51 -2.39 10.16
N ILE A 21 3.96 -2.44 11.38
CA ILE A 21 3.25 -1.29 11.96
C ILE A 21 4.20 -0.13 12.24
N ALA A 22 5.40 -0.42 12.77
CA ALA A 22 6.43 0.59 12.97
C ALA A 22 6.83 1.26 11.64
N GLU A 23 6.90 0.47 10.57
CA GLU A 23 7.15 1.01 9.23
C GLU A 23 6.03 1.92 8.74
N ILE A 24 4.77 1.52 8.89
CA ILE A 24 3.61 2.32 8.50
C ILE A 24 3.63 3.67 9.24
N GLN A 25 3.91 3.65 10.55
CA GLN A 25 3.98 4.87 11.37
C GLN A 25 5.09 5.79 10.90
N ARG A 26 6.30 5.25 10.69
CA ARG A 26 7.43 6.01 10.18
C ARG A 26 7.15 6.59 8.79
N ALA A 27 6.55 5.82 7.89
CA ALA A 27 6.17 6.29 6.56
C ALA A 27 5.11 7.40 6.62
N ALA A 28 4.13 7.29 7.53
CA ALA A 28 3.12 8.32 7.74
C ALA A 28 3.71 9.64 8.31
N GLU A 29 4.70 9.55 9.20
CA GLU A 29 5.37 10.73 9.78
C GLU A 29 6.30 11.42 8.78
N THR A 30 7.02 10.63 7.97
CA THR A 30 8.06 11.16 7.08
C THR A 30 7.58 11.45 5.67
N GLY A 31 6.51 10.78 5.22
CA GLY A 31 6.09 10.76 3.82
C GLY A 31 7.09 10.05 2.90
N ILE A 32 8.07 9.31 3.46
CA ILE A 32 9.14 8.66 2.71
C ILE A 32 8.91 7.15 2.72
N TYR A 33 8.91 6.56 1.52
CA TYR A 33 8.95 5.12 1.34
C TYR A 33 10.40 4.63 1.18
N ASP A 34 10.70 3.44 1.69
CA ASP A 34 12.01 2.82 1.49
C ASP A 34 12.04 2.02 0.18
N ILE A 35 13.15 2.13 -0.55
CA ILE A 35 13.52 1.15 -1.57
C ILE A 35 14.21 -0.01 -0.84
N ARG A 36 13.54 -1.16 -0.75
CA ARG A 36 14.07 -2.35 -0.05
C ARG A 36 14.46 -3.44 -1.04
N GLY A 37 15.61 -4.08 -0.78
CA GLY A 37 15.99 -5.35 -1.39
C GLY A 37 15.65 -6.51 -0.47
N TRP A 38 15.49 -7.71 -1.04
CA TRP A 38 15.00 -8.95 -0.41
C TRP A 38 13.47 -9.02 -0.25
N GLY A 39 12.87 -10.13 -0.71
CA GLY A 39 11.43 -10.40 -0.62
C GLY A 39 10.99 -11.03 0.71
N ALA A 40 9.71 -11.39 0.82
CA ALA A 40 9.10 -11.94 2.04
C ALA A 40 9.82 -13.23 2.53
N LYS A 41 10.22 -13.26 3.82
CA LYS A 41 10.97 -14.37 4.45
C LYS A 41 10.09 -15.51 4.99
N ARG A 42 8.77 -15.33 5.07
CA ARG A 42 7.75 -16.37 5.32
C ARG A 42 6.47 -16.02 4.55
N LYS A 43 5.54 -16.97 4.40
CA LYS A 43 4.58 -16.97 3.28
C LYS A 43 3.13 -16.64 3.67
N VAL A 44 2.49 -15.71 2.95
CA VAL A 44 1.02 -15.65 2.72
C VAL A 44 0.70 -14.95 1.38
N PRO A 45 -0.34 -15.44 0.66
CA PRO A 45 -1.08 -14.73 -0.37
C PRO A 45 -1.77 -13.47 0.18
N ASN A 46 -1.59 -12.28 -0.42
CA ASN A 46 -2.19 -11.00 0.01
C ASN A 46 -2.48 -10.11 -1.23
N PHE A 47 -2.58 -8.76 -1.17
CA PHE A 47 -2.62 -7.95 -2.42
C PHE A 47 -1.50 -8.35 -3.41
N ASP A 48 -0.42 -8.95 -2.89
CA ASP A 48 0.69 -9.62 -3.57
C ASP A 48 0.35 -10.89 -4.41
N ASP A 49 -0.89 -11.40 -4.41
CA ASP A 49 -1.31 -12.47 -5.35
C ASP A 49 -1.83 -11.95 -6.67
N LEU A 50 -2.05 -10.63 -6.76
CA LEU A 50 -2.45 -9.98 -7.99
C LEU A 50 -1.25 -9.93 -8.94
N LEU A 51 -1.40 -10.54 -10.11
CA LEU A 51 -0.46 -10.34 -11.21
C LEU A 51 -0.82 -9.02 -11.92
N PHE A 52 0.04 -8.02 -11.76
CA PHE A 52 -0.02 -6.80 -12.56
C PHE A 52 0.70 -7.02 -13.89
N LEU A 53 -0.04 -6.92 -14.99
CA LEU A 53 0.53 -7.04 -16.33
C LEU A 53 1.28 -5.75 -16.68
N GLY A 54 2.59 -5.86 -16.87
CA GLY A 54 3.39 -4.75 -17.37
C GLY A 54 2.99 -4.38 -18.80
N ALA A 55 3.00 -3.08 -19.12
CA ALA A 55 2.66 -2.57 -20.44
C ALA A 55 3.63 -3.01 -21.55
N SER A 56 4.84 -3.46 -21.16
CA SER A 56 6.03 -3.68 -21.99
C SER A 56 5.83 -4.56 -23.22
N MET A 57 4.79 -5.40 -23.22
CA MET A 57 4.48 -6.26 -24.36
C MET A 57 3.79 -5.53 -25.52
N SER A 58 3.11 -4.41 -25.26
CA SER A 58 2.33 -3.71 -26.28
C SER A 58 2.63 -2.21 -26.37
N ARG A 59 3.13 -1.60 -25.29
CA ARG A 59 3.40 -0.16 -25.18
C ARG A 59 4.55 0.12 -24.24
N TYR A 60 5.13 1.31 -24.36
CA TYR A 60 6.16 1.79 -23.44
C TYR A 60 5.53 2.25 -22.11
N PRO A 61 6.08 1.87 -20.94
CA PRO A 61 5.58 2.37 -19.66
C PRO A 61 5.89 3.85 -19.48
N LEU A 62 4.99 4.58 -18.83
CA LEU A 62 5.20 5.99 -18.48
C LEU A 62 6.33 6.11 -17.46
N GLU A 63 7.12 7.17 -17.58
CA GLU A 63 8.14 7.52 -16.60
C GLU A 63 7.51 8.40 -15.52
N GLY A 64 7.44 7.89 -14.28
CA GLY A 64 6.67 8.50 -13.19
C GLY A 64 7.15 9.86 -12.68
N TYR A 65 8.35 10.31 -13.04
CA TYR A 65 8.89 11.64 -12.69
C TYR A 65 8.84 12.63 -13.86
N ARG A 66 8.81 12.14 -15.10
CA ARG A 66 8.83 12.97 -16.32
C ARG A 66 7.47 13.14 -16.94
N GLU A 67 6.55 12.21 -16.69
CA GLU A 67 5.23 12.19 -17.29
C GLU A 67 4.15 12.25 -16.22
N LYS A 68 3.12 13.07 -16.45
CA LYS A 68 2.01 13.23 -15.50
C LYS A 68 1.10 12.01 -15.56
N CYS A 69 0.85 11.39 -14.41
CA CYS A 69 -0.25 10.46 -14.20
C CYS A 69 -1.46 11.22 -13.64
N ASP A 70 -2.65 11.04 -14.24
CA ASP A 70 -3.87 11.64 -13.72
C ASP A 70 -4.51 10.73 -12.68
N THR A 71 -4.61 11.22 -11.44
CA THR A 71 -5.17 10.50 -10.30
C THR A 71 -6.48 11.12 -9.81
N GLU A 72 -7.12 12.00 -10.59
CA GLU A 72 -8.41 12.60 -10.24
C GLU A 72 -9.50 11.53 -10.07
N VAL A 73 -10.22 11.58 -8.95
CA VAL A 73 -11.33 10.67 -8.67
C VAL A 73 -12.65 11.42 -8.76
N VAL A 74 -13.49 11.03 -9.71
CA VAL A 74 -14.84 11.60 -9.88
C VAL A 74 -15.90 10.51 -9.64
N LEU A 75 -16.66 10.65 -8.55
CA LEU A 75 -17.73 9.72 -8.21
C LEU A 75 -19.06 10.10 -8.88
N GLY A 76 -19.78 9.09 -9.34
CA GLY A 76 -21.13 9.24 -9.88
C GLY A 76 -21.22 9.70 -11.34
N THR A 77 -20.10 9.71 -12.09
CA THR A 77 -20.04 10.14 -13.50
C THR A 77 -21.04 9.44 -14.43
N ARG A 78 -21.47 8.23 -14.08
CA ARG A 78 -22.41 7.45 -14.91
C ARG A 78 -23.88 7.87 -14.76
N TYR A 79 -24.34 8.25 -13.56
CA TYR A 79 -25.78 8.43 -13.26
C TYR A 79 -26.12 9.62 -12.37
N ALA A 80 -25.16 10.23 -11.69
CA ALA A 80 -25.44 11.34 -10.79
C ALA A 80 -25.75 12.62 -11.57
N LYS A 81 -26.81 13.34 -11.17
CA LYS A 81 -27.13 14.67 -11.73
C LYS A 81 -26.01 15.70 -11.46
N LYS A 82 -25.24 15.49 -10.40
CA LYS A 82 -24.07 16.29 -10.01
C LYS A 82 -22.97 15.34 -9.53
N PRO A 83 -22.04 14.93 -10.42
CA PRO A 83 -20.87 14.14 -10.03
C PRO A 83 -19.99 14.90 -9.02
N MET A 84 -19.29 14.17 -8.17
CA MET A 84 -18.44 14.72 -7.11
C MET A 84 -16.98 14.44 -7.41
N VAL A 85 -16.17 15.50 -7.45
CA VAL A 85 -14.70 15.39 -7.53
C VAL A 85 -14.15 15.28 -6.12
N ILE A 86 -13.28 14.30 -5.87
CA ILE A 86 -12.59 14.13 -4.58
C ILE A 86 -11.23 14.82 -4.65
N ASP A 87 -10.90 15.62 -3.64
CA ASP A 87 -9.67 16.41 -3.56
C ASP A 87 -8.43 15.55 -3.20
N THR A 88 -8.62 14.39 -2.57
CA THR A 88 -7.55 13.47 -2.21
C THR A 88 -7.98 12.02 -2.51
N PRO A 89 -7.14 11.20 -3.16
CA PRO A 89 -7.42 9.77 -3.37
C PRO A 89 -7.66 9.00 -2.07
#